data_AF-A0A367ZM26-F1
#
_entry.id   AF-A0A367ZM26-F1
#
_cell.length_a   1.000
_cell.length_b   1.000
_cell.length_c   1.000
_cell.angle_alpha   90.00
_cell.angle_beta   90.00
_cell.angle_gamma   90.00
#
_symmetry.space_group_name_H-M   'P 1'
#
loop_
_entity.id
_entity.type
_entity.pdbx_description
1 polymer ?
#
loop_
_entity_poly.entity_id
_entity_poly.type
_entity_poly.pdbx_seq_one_letter_code
_entity_poly.pdbx_strand_id
1 'polypeptide(L)'
;MAVVLFLLLAGSAWGVPYVAGPYTVDVVVRNTTMALIPDADVSCWLDGKVIRLKASARGYVSKTAAIQTGAATYYKYDFVLEDPELRVAIVDLNGRPIKSAYLEKGQYGFAGNEYGFTVYIPKQVWPMPAQKRVEIIDGFLGAAWKLWAKLEKIEDYYRVKVAMDRKAIFWGGPEFYVVFDLSKKVAPSATHQWVERLARLEVDPLAPAGAAAALGAFLAEPIMLPDVIALGLPVPRTLQAYHDQAARFAELHRDTPQEN
;
A
#
# COMPACT_ATOMS: atom_id res chain seq x y z
N MET A 1 22.81 -6.12 34.67
CA MET A 1 22.04 -5.76 33.46
C MET A 1 22.09 -6.94 32.52
N ALA A 2 20.98 -7.61 32.26
CA ALA A 2 20.89 -8.66 31.26
C ALA A 2 19.75 -8.29 30.31
N VAL A 3 20.11 -7.93 29.08
CA VAL A 3 19.17 -7.78 27.97
C VAL A 3 19.03 -9.17 27.36
N VAL A 4 17.86 -9.79 27.51
CA VAL A 4 17.58 -11.08 26.87
C VAL A 4 16.71 -10.80 25.65
N LEU A 5 17.34 -10.92 24.47
CA LEU A 5 16.70 -10.84 23.16
C LEU A 5 16.32 -12.27 22.75
N PHE A 6 15.02 -12.58 22.67
CA PHE A 6 14.55 -13.85 22.10
C PHE A 6 14.06 -13.64 20.68
N LEU A 7 14.83 -14.15 19.72
CA LEU A 7 14.42 -14.39 18.33
C LEU A 7 13.73 -15.75 18.28
N LEU A 8 12.45 -15.79 17.90
CA LEU A 8 11.74 -17.05 17.60
C LEU A 8 11.36 -17.08 16.12
N LEU A 9 11.89 -18.10 15.42
CA LEU A 9 11.60 -18.46 14.05
C LEU A 9 10.31 -19.32 13.99
N ALA A 10 9.42 -18.88 13.10
CA ALA A 10 8.22 -19.49 12.51
C ALA A 10 7.81 -20.93 12.89
N GLY A 11 6.53 -21.06 13.29
CA GLY A 11 5.77 -22.31 13.19
C GLY A 11 4.63 -22.39 14.20
N SER A 12 3.40 -22.21 13.75
CA SER A 12 2.13 -22.24 14.53
C SER A 12 1.91 -20.99 15.40
N ALA A 13 0.91 -20.19 15.04
CA ALA A 13 0.45 -19.04 15.81
C ALA A 13 -0.23 -19.49 17.12
N TRP A 14 0.58 -19.84 18.11
CA TRP A 14 0.18 -19.94 19.50
C TRP A 14 0.87 -18.77 20.20
N GLY A 15 0.09 -17.79 20.65
CA GLY A 15 0.62 -16.65 21.39
C GLY A 15 1.34 -17.17 22.63
N VAL A 16 2.67 -17.07 22.65
CA VAL A 16 3.44 -17.35 23.85
C VAL A 16 3.09 -16.26 24.85
N PRO A 17 2.58 -16.59 26.04
CA PRO A 17 2.22 -15.58 27.02
C PRO A 17 3.46 -14.82 27.47
N TYR A 18 3.35 -13.51 27.62
CA TYR A 18 4.46 -12.62 27.93
C TYR A 18 4.77 -12.68 29.43
N VAL A 19 6.04 -12.81 29.79
CA VAL A 19 6.47 -12.88 31.20
C VAL A 19 7.07 -11.55 31.61
N ALA A 20 6.53 -10.94 32.67
CA ALA A 20 7.10 -9.75 33.32
C ALA A 20 7.38 -10.04 34.80
N GLY A 21 8.61 -10.41 35.12
CA GLY A 21 8.97 -10.87 36.46
C GLY A 21 8.19 -12.14 36.83
N PRO A 22 7.46 -12.16 37.96
CA PRO A 22 6.67 -13.33 38.37
C PRO A 22 5.29 -13.41 37.71
N TYR A 23 4.94 -12.45 36.84
CA TYR A 23 3.61 -12.34 36.25
C TYR A 23 3.58 -12.84 34.81
N THR A 24 2.51 -13.53 34.45
CA THR A 24 2.20 -13.96 33.09
C THR A 24 1.11 -13.06 32.51
N VAL A 25 1.31 -12.55 31.29
CA VAL A 25 0.38 -11.65 30.62
C VAL A 25 0.02 -12.23 29.25
N ASP A 26 -1.25 -12.53 29.06
CA ASP A 26 -1.80 -12.84 27.74
C ASP A 26 -2.16 -11.54 27.02
N VAL A 27 -1.57 -11.33 25.84
CA VAL A 27 -1.74 -10.09 25.07
C VAL A 27 -2.26 -10.40 23.69
N VAL A 28 -3.38 -9.78 23.34
CA VAL A 28 -3.93 -9.81 21.99
C VAL A 28 -3.82 -8.43 21.38
N VAL A 29 -3.33 -8.35 20.14
CA VAL A 29 -3.21 -7.08 19.41
C VAL A 29 -4.15 -7.08 18.22
N ARG A 30 -5.00 -6.06 18.16
CA ARG A 30 -6.02 -5.87 17.12
C ARG A 30 -5.93 -4.47 16.54
N ASN A 31 -6.50 -4.28 15.36
CA ASN A 31 -6.76 -2.96 14.80
C ASN A 31 -8.10 -2.39 15.29
N THR A 32 -8.43 -1.16 14.87
CA THR A 32 -9.69 -0.48 15.18
C THR A 32 -10.94 -1.22 14.69
N THR A 33 -10.81 -2.09 13.70
CA THR A 33 -11.89 -2.95 13.19
C THR A 33 -11.95 -4.32 13.88
N MET A 34 -11.21 -4.51 14.98
CA MET A 34 -11.11 -5.75 15.76
C MET A 34 -10.49 -6.95 15.04
N ALA A 35 -9.86 -6.74 13.87
CA ALA A 35 -9.09 -7.76 13.18
C ALA A 35 -7.73 -7.95 13.86
N LEU A 36 -7.22 -9.19 13.87
CA LEU A 36 -5.88 -9.49 14.38
C LEU A 36 -4.82 -8.87 13.47
N ILE A 37 -3.75 -8.38 14.09
CA ILE A 37 -2.57 -7.85 13.38
C ILE A 37 -1.49 -8.94 13.42
N PRO A 38 -1.21 -9.63 12.28
CA PRO A 38 -0.39 -10.83 12.29
C PRO A 38 1.10 -10.59 12.58
N ASP A 39 1.59 -9.36 12.37
CA ASP A 39 2.99 -8.96 12.57
C ASP A 39 3.17 -7.97 13.73
N ALA A 40 2.24 -7.99 14.70
CA ALA A 40 2.35 -7.18 15.90
C ALA A 40 3.47 -7.68 16.83
N ASP A 41 4.28 -6.74 17.29
CA ASP A 41 5.31 -6.92 18.32
C ASP A 41 4.81 -6.36 19.65
N VAL A 42 4.99 -7.13 20.72
CA VAL A 42 4.66 -6.71 22.09
C VAL A 42 5.89 -6.87 22.97
N SER A 43 6.21 -5.79 23.68
CA SER A 43 7.22 -5.76 24.73
C SER A 43 6.54 -5.63 26.09
N CYS A 44 6.99 -6.41 27.07
CA CYS A 44 6.45 -6.45 28.42
C CYS A 44 7.58 -6.38 29.45
N TRP A 45 7.47 -5.52 30.45
CA TRP A 45 8.46 -5.44 31.54
C TRP A 45 7.84 -4.98 32.85
N LEU A 46 8.45 -5.38 33.97
CA LEU A 46 8.02 -4.98 35.30
C LEU A 46 8.78 -3.73 35.76
N ASP A 47 8.05 -2.72 36.19
CA ASP A 47 8.55 -1.47 36.77
C ASP A 47 7.94 -1.30 38.18
N GLY A 48 8.66 -1.77 39.21
CA GLY A 48 8.16 -1.84 40.57
C GLY A 48 6.93 -2.76 40.70
N LYS A 49 5.76 -2.17 40.99
CA LYS A 49 4.46 -2.88 41.06
C LYS A 49 3.58 -2.64 39.82
N VAL A 50 4.17 -2.24 38.71
CA VAL A 50 3.44 -1.93 37.48
C VAL A 50 4.03 -2.78 36.35
N ILE A 51 3.19 -3.56 35.70
CA ILE A 51 3.54 -4.20 34.43
C ILE A 51 3.34 -3.16 33.35
N ARG A 52 4.40 -2.85 32.61
CA ARG A 52 4.35 -1.97 31.43
C ARG A 52 4.34 -2.83 30.18
N LEU A 53 3.43 -2.47 29.29
CA LEU A 53 3.24 -3.11 28.00
C LEU A 53 3.44 -2.08 26.90
N LYS A 54 4.04 -2.49 25.80
CA LYS A 54 4.11 -1.71 24.57
C LYS A 54 3.77 -2.64 23.41
N ALA A 55 2.80 -2.27 22.60
CA ALA A 55 2.47 -2.95 21.35
C ALA A 55 2.79 -2.04 20.16
N SER A 56 3.37 -2.63 19.12
CA SER A 56 3.70 -1.95 17.88
C SER A 56 3.48 -2.88 16.70
N ALA A 57 3.13 -2.33 15.55
CA ALA A 57 3.03 -3.06 14.29
C ALA A 57 3.34 -2.11 13.14
N ARG A 58 3.81 -2.64 12.00
CA ARG A 58 4.17 -1.79 10.86
C ARG A 58 2.92 -1.12 10.29
N GLY A 59 3.02 0.19 10.04
CA GLY A 59 1.89 0.99 9.54
C GLY A 59 0.75 1.18 10.56
N TYR A 60 1.05 1.04 11.86
CA TYR A 60 0.13 1.35 12.97
C TYR A 60 0.80 2.31 13.98
N VAL A 61 -0.02 3.08 14.68
CA VAL A 61 0.42 3.88 15.83
C VAL A 61 0.67 2.94 17.00
N SER A 62 1.91 2.93 17.51
CA SER A 62 2.29 2.13 18.67
C SER A 62 1.58 2.63 19.93
N LYS A 63 1.19 1.71 20.81
CA LYS A 63 0.53 2.05 22.09
C LYS A 63 1.27 1.44 23.27
N THR A 64 1.18 2.14 24.40
CA THR A 64 1.67 1.67 25.69
C THR A 64 0.52 1.53 26.66
N ALA A 65 0.65 0.59 27.59
CA ALA A 65 -0.31 0.35 28.65
C ALA A 65 0.40 0.04 29.96
N ALA A 66 -0.30 0.22 31.07
CA ALA A 66 0.17 -0.07 32.39
C ALA A 66 -0.90 -0.86 33.15
N ILE A 67 -0.48 -1.93 33.82
CA ILE A 67 -1.34 -2.75 34.67
C ILE A 67 -0.75 -2.71 36.08
N GLN A 68 -1.54 -2.23 37.04
CA GLN A 68 -1.15 -2.24 38.44
C GLN A 68 -1.19 -3.68 38.96
N THR A 69 -0.08 -4.16 39.52
CA THR A 69 -0.01 -5.53 40.03
C THR A 69 -0.70 -5.65 41.39
N GLY A 70 -1.49 -6.70 41.53
CA GLY A 70 -2.15 -7.11 42.78
C GLY A 70 -1.73 -8.52 43.18
N ALA A 71 -2.66 -9.24 43.82
CA ALA A 71 -2.42 -10.64 44.23
C ALA A 71 -2.43 -11.65 43.07
N ALA A 72 -2.96 -11.26 41.89
CA ALA A 72 -3.01 -12.13 40.72
C ALA A 72 -1.64 -12.30 40.06
N THR A 73 -1.35 -13.52 39.63
CA THR A 73 -0.13 -13.87 38.86
C THR A 73 -0.36 -13.85 37.35
N TYR A 74 -1.62 -13.86 36.90
CA TYR A 74 -2.00 -13.87 35.49
C TYR A 74 -2.86 -12.65 35.14
N TYR A 75 -2.52 -12.00 34.03
CA TYR A 75 -3.24 -10.84 33.50
C TYR A 75 -3.57 -11.06 32.02
N LYS A 76 -4.62 -10.41 31.55
CA LYS A 76 -4.97 -10.33 30.13
C LYS A 76 -5.08 -8.89 29.70
N TYR A 77 -4.56 -8.56 28.52
CA TYR A 77 -4.65 -7.21 27.96
C TYR A 77 -4.87 -7.24 26.45
N ASP A 78 -5.86 -6.50 25.98
CA ASP A 78 -6.16 -6.36 24.56
C ASP A 78 -5.72 -4.98 24.07
N PHE A 79 -4.71 -4.93 23.18
CA PHE A 79 -4.32 -3.71 22.48
C PHE A 79 -5.20 -3.50 21.25
N VAL A 80 -5.68 -2.26 21.09
CA VAL A 80 -6.30 -1.78 19.85
C VAL A 80 -5.39 -0.71 19.26
N LEU A 81 -4.60 -1.08 18.25
CA LEU A 81 -3.72 -0.15 17.54
C LEU A 81 -4.50 0.66 16.52
N GLU A 82 -4.14 1.94 16.42
CA GLU A 82 -4.80 2.90 15.54
C GLU A 82 -4.04 3.04 14.22
N ASP A 83 -4.79 3.40 13.19
CA ASP A 83 -4.23 3.78 11.90
C ASP A 83 -3.52 5.14 12.02
N PRO A 84 -2.36 5.32 11.39
CA PRO A 84 -1.74 6.63 11.31
C PRO A 84 -2.57 7.57 10.42
N GLU A 85 -2.47 8.87 10.68
CA GLU A 85 -3.07 9.87 9.83
C GLU A 85 -2.27 9.99 8.52
N LEU A 86 -2.91 9.61 7.40
CA LEU A 86 -2.36 9.75 6.06
C LEU A 86 -3.06 10.86 5.30
N ARG A 87 -2.28 11.71 4.62
CA ARG A 87 -2.78 12.68 3.64
C ARG A 87 -2.93 11.97 2.30
N VAL A 88 -4.16 11.97 1.77
CA VAL A 88 -4.48 11.20 0.56
C VAL A 88 -5.27 12.07 -0.41
N ALA A 89 -4.80 12.13 -1.65
CA ALA A 89 -5.48 12.82 -2.73
C ALA A 89 -5.91 11.85 -3.84
N ILE A 90 -7.04 12.13 -4.49
CA ILE A 90 -7.52 11.39 -5.65
C ILE A 90 -7.22 12.23 -6.88
N VAL A 91 -6.35 11.73 -7.76
CA VAL A 91 -5.84 12.48 -8.91
C VAL A 91 -5.88 11.66 -10.19
N ASP A 92 -5.89 12.35 -11.34
CA ASP A 92 -5.65 11.73 -12.63
C ASP A 92 -4.14 11.62 -12.94
N LEU A 93 -3.79 11.01 -14.08
CA LEU A 93 -2.41 10.92 -14.55
C LEU A 93 -1.76 12.29 -14.83
N ASN A 94 -2.52 13.39 -14.90
CA ASN A 94 -1.97 14.74 -15.03
C ASN A 94 -1.74 15.41 -13.66
N GLY A 95 -1.94 14.67 -12.57
CA GLY A 95 -1.85 15.20 -11.21
C GLY A 95 -3.02 16.11 -10.83
N ARG A 96 -4.10 16.13 -11.61
CA ARG A 96 -5.26 16.99 -11.35
C ARG A 96 -6.24 16.27 -10.42
N PRO A 97 -6.74 16.93 -9.37
CA PRO A 97 -7.80 16.37 -8.53
C PRO A 97 -9.03 16.01 -9.37
N ILE A 98 -9.59 14.82 -9.10
CA ILE A 98 -10.79 14.36 -9.80
C ILE A 98 -12.02 14.96 -9.15
N LYS A 99 -12.73 15.83 -9.89
CA LYS A 99 -13.93 16.51 -9.40
C LYS A 99 -15.01 15.49 -9.00
N SER A 100 -15.63 15.72 -7.85
CA SER A 100 -16.72 14.91 -7.27
C SER A 100 -16.34 13.47 -6.93
N ALA A 101 -15.06 13.09 -7.03
CA ALA A 101 -14.57 11.88 -6.41
C ALA A 101 -14.35 12.13 -4.92
N TYR A 102 -14.63 11.12 -4.08
CA TYR A 102 -14.39 11.23 -2.64
C TYR A 102 -13.81 9.94 -2.08
N LEU A 103 -13.15 10.09 -0.95
CA LEU A 103 -12.35 9.06 -0.29
C LEU A 103 -12.97 8.71 1.05
N GLU A 104 -13.19 7.42 1.29
CA GLU A 104 -13.44 6.86 2.60
C GLU A 104 -12.19 6.11 3.08
N LYS A 105 -11.69 6.50 4.26
CA LYS A 105 -10.51 5.89 4.91
C LYS A 105 -10.87 4.78 5.90
N GLY A 106 -12.15 4.37 5.96
CA GLY A 106 -12.58 3.28 6.83
C GLY A 106 -11.89 1.97 6.45
N GLN A 107 -11.33 1.28 7.45
CA GLN A 107 -10.57 0.05 7.23
C GLN A 107 -11.43 -1.23 7.25
N TYR A 108 -12.77 -1.09 7.25
CA TYR A 108 -13.67 -2.24 7.25
C TYR A 108 -13.54 -3.07 5.96
N GLY A 109 -13.35 -4.39 6.14
CA GLY A 109 -13.17 -5.34 5.04
C GLY A 109 -11.82 -5.24 4.34
N PHE A 110 -10.79 -4.74 5.03
CA PHE A 110 -9.37 -4.91 4.69
C PHE A 110 -8.72 -5.78 5.78
N ALA A 111 -7.70 -6.56 5.42
CA ALA A 111 -7.01 -7.40 6.39
C ALA A 111 -6.13 -6.55 7.33
N GLY A 112 -5.78 -7.08 8.50
CA GLY A 112 -4.97 -6.37 9.50
C GLY A 112 -3.57 -5.96 9.02
N ASN A 113 -3.03 -6.61 8.00
CA ASN A 113 -1.75 -6.27 7.36
C ASN A 113 -1.91 -5.34 6.15
N GLU A 114 -3.13 -4.97 5.77
CA GLU A 114 -3.44 -4.11 4.64
C GLU A 114 -3.89 -2.72 5.12
N TYR A 115 -3.56 -1.70 4.33
CA TYR A 115 -4.15 -0.38 4.45
C TYR A 115 -5.00 -0.11 3.23
N GLY A 116 -6.28 0.16 3.47
CA GLY A 116 -7.29 0.31 2.44
C GLY A 116 -7.73 1.74 2.20
N PHE A 117 -8.07 2.02 0.95
CA PHE A 117 -8.79 3.21 0.53
C PHE A 117 -10.05 2.76 -0.20
N THR A 118 -11.20 3.34 0.14
CA THR A 118 -12.42 3.19 -0.67
C THR A 118 -12.67 4.50 -1.39
N VAL A 119 -12.52 4.48 -2.72
CA VAL A 119 -12.72 5.65 -3.58
C VAL A 119 -14.03 5.50 -4.32
N TYR A 120 -14.84 6.55 -4.33
CA TYR A 120 -16.01 6.66 -5.17
C TYR A 120 -15.69 7.63 -6.30
N ILE A 121 -15.71 7.14 -7.54
CA ILE A 121 -15.40 7.94 -8.74
C ILE A 121 -16.64 8.01 -9.64
N PRO A 122 -17.09 9.21 -10.08
CA PRO A 122 -18.26 9.33 -10.94
C PRO A 122 -18.07 8.59 -12.27
N LYS A 123 -19.09 7.84 -12.70
CA LYS A 123 -19.01 7.05 -13.96
C LYS A 123 -18.70 7.90 -15.19
N GLN A 124 -19.23 9.12 -15.21
CA GLN A 124 -19.04 10.07 -16.31
C GLN A 124 -17.57 10.52 -16.48
N VAL A 125 -16.77 10.45 -15.40
CA VAL A 125 -15.38 10.91 -15.40
C VAL A 125 -14.41 9.78 -15.74
N TRP A 126 -14.80 8.51 -15.56
CA TRP A 126 -13.96 7.35 -15.79
C TRP A 126 -14.61 6.35 -16.78
N PRO A 127 -14.53 6.63 -18.09
CA PRO A 127 -15.30 5.91 -19.11
C PRO A 127 -14.84 4.47 -19.34
N MET A 128 -13.57 4.15 -19.08
CA MET A 128 -13.00 2.81 -19.24
C MET A 128 -12.51 2.28 -17.88
N PRO A 129 -13.41 1.96 -16.95
CA PRO A 129 -13.03 1.57 -15.60
C PRO A 129 -12.35 0.19 -15.60
N ALA A 130 -11.18 0.10 -15.00
CA ALA A 130 -10.45 -1.16 -14.85
C ALA A 130 -9.57 -1.15 -13.61
N GLN A 131 -9.40 -2.31 -12.96
CA GLN A 131 -8.54 -2.44 -11.77
C GLN A 131 -7.06 -2.15 -12.06
N LYS A 132 -6.61 -2.41 -13.30
CA LYS A 132 -5.26 -2.04 -13.75
C LYS A 132 -5.06 -0.54 -13.95
N ARG A 133 -6.16 0.23 -14.11
CA ARG A 133 -6.16 1.68 -14.37
C ARG A 133 -6.29 2.53 -13.09
N VAL A 134 -6.05 1.93 -11.94
CA VAL A 134 -5.93 2.62 -10.65
C VAL A 134 -4.65 2.19 -9.97
N GLU A 135 -3.95 3.09 -9.29
CA GLU A 135 -2.72 2.79 -8.57
C GLU A 135 -2.62 3.63 -7.29
N ILE A 136 -1.87 3.16 -6.29
CA ILE A 136 -1.52 3.94 -5.10
C ILE A 136 -0.07 4.37 -5.26
N ILE A 137 0.16 5.68 -5.34
CA ILE A 137 1.49 6.27 -5.48
C ILE A 137 1.84 7.04 -4.21
N ASP A 138 3.02 6.84 -3.64
CA ASP A 138 3.46 7.65 -2.49
C ASP A 138 4.01 9.02 -2.92
N GLY A 139 3.98 9.98 -2.01
CA GLY A 139 4.50 11.33 -2.25
C GLY A 139 6.02 11.49 -2.10
N PHE A 140 6.72 10.49 -1.55
CA PHE A 140 8.13 10.57 -1.20
C PHE A 140 9.03 10.08 -2.36
N LEU A 141 8.97 8.78 -2.68
CA LEU A 141 9.68 8.15 -3.80
C LEU A 141 8.85 8.16 -5.08
N GLY A 142 7.52 8.26 -4.99
CA GLY A 142 6.64 8.08 -6.15
C GLY A 142 6.54 6.62 -6.60
N ALA A 143 6.77 5.67 -5.70
CA ALA A 143 6.62 4.25 -5.96
C ALA A 143 5.15 3.86 -6.00
N ALA A 144 4.86 2.78 -6.74
CA ALA A 144 3.55 2.16 -6.81
C ALA A 144 3.39 1.07 -5.73
N TRP A 145 2.26 1.09 -5.03
CA TRP A 145 2.04 0.32 -3.80
C TRP A 145 0.77 -0.53 -3.77
N LYS A 146 -0.06 -0.47 -4.82
CA LYS A 146 -1.29 -1.27 -4.88
C LYS A 146 -0.97 -2.76 -4.82
N LEU A 147 -1.55 -3.43 -3.83
CA LEU A 147 -1.62 -4.88 -3.75
C LEU A 147 -2.76 -5.41 -4.62
N TRP A 148 -3.96 -4.86 -4.44
CA TRP A 148 -5.15 -5.24 -5.19
C TRP A 148 -6.13 -4.07 -5.29
N ALA A 149 -7.01 -4.15 -6.27
CA ALA A 149 -8.15 -3.25 -6.41
C ALA A 149 -9.41 -4.06 -6.71
N LYS A 150 -10.53 -3.69 -6.08
CA LYS A 150 -11.86 -4.23 -6.35
C LYS A 150 -12.75 -3.12 -6.88
N LEU A 151 -13.31 -3.34 -8.06
CA LEU A 151 -14.19 -2.42 -8.75
C LEU A 151 -15.64 -2.91 -8.67
N GLU A 152 -16.53 -2.05 -8.20
CA GLU A 152 -17.96 -2.32 -8.10
C GLU A 152 -18.76 -1.14 -8.68
N LYS A 153 -19.88 -1.44 -9.34
CA LYS A 153 -20.78 -0.42 -9.90
C LYS A 153 -21.86 -0.08 -8.88
N ILE A 154 -22.01 1.18 -8.53
CA ILE A 154 -23.04 1.65 -7.57
C ILE A 154 -23.67 2.93 -8.13
N GLU A 155 -24.96 2.91 -8.46
CA GLU A 155 -25.71 4.10 -8.93
C GLU A 155 -24.93 4.94 -9.96
N ASP A 156 -24.51 6.16 -9.63
CA ASP A 156 -23.77 7.08 -10.51
C ASP A 156 -22.24 7.01 -10.35
N TYR A 157 -21.76 6.09 -9.51
CA TYR A 157 -20.36 5.94 -9.14
C TYR A 157 -19.81 4.55 -9.45
N TYR A 158 -18.49 4.48 -9.56
CA TYR A 158 -17.74 3.26 -9.31
C TYR A 158 -17.18 3.31 -7.90
N ARG A 159 -17.44 2.27 -7.10
CA ARG A 159 -16.76 2.05 -5.82
C ARG A 159 -15.51 1.23 -6.08
N VAL A 160 -14.36 1.81 -5.74
CA VAL A 160 -13.04 1.23 -5.92
C VAL A 160 -12.42 1.04 -4.56
N LYS A 161 -12.39 -0.20 -4.08
CA LYS A 161 -11.58 -0.56 -2.91
C LYS A 161 -10.17 -0.84 -3.41
N VAL A 162 -9.18 -0.12 -2.92
CA VAL A 162 -7.77 -0.35 -3.27
C VAL A 162 -6.98 -0.53 -1.99
N ALA A 163 -6.10 -1.52 -1.96
CA ALA A 163 -5.29 -1.86 -0.80
C ALA A 163 -3.80 -1.76 -1.12
N MET A 164 -3.03 -1.38 -0.11
CA MET A 164 -1.57 -1.47 -0.09
C MET A 164 -1.10 -2.24 1.15
N ASP A 165 0.12 -2.76 1.11
CA ASP A 165 0.75 -3.34 2.30
C ASP A 165 1.00 -2.22 3.31
N ARG A 166 0.74 -2.45 4.60
CA ARG A 166 1.00 -1.44 5.64
C ARG A 166 2.46 -1.04 5.75
N LYS A 167 3.40 -1.88 5.31
CA LYS A 167 4.82 -1.53 5.18
C LYS A 167 5.03 -0.37 4.21
N ALA A 168 4.16 -0.17 3.24
CA ALA A 168 4.21 0.99 2.34
C ALA A 168 4.16 2.31 3.10
N ILE A 169 3.44 2.38 4.24
CA ILE A 169 3.36 3.60 5.08
C ILE A 169 4.72 3.96 5.68
N PHE A 170 5.52 2.95 6.03
CA PHE A 170 6.87 3.18 6.56
C PHE A 170 7.81 3.76 5.49
N TRP A 171 7.70 3.28 4.24
CA TRP A 171 8.59 3.68 3.13
C TRP A 171 8.11 4.94 2.37
N GLY A 172 6.81 5.06 2.14
CA GLY A 172 6.19 6.12 1.34
C GLY A 172 5.88 7.41 2.11
N GLY A 173 6.01 7.38 3.44
CA GLY A 173 5.76 8.53 4.30
C GLY A 173 4.28 8.85 4.49
N PRO A 174 3.92 10.10 4.85
CA PRO A 174 2.56 10.45 5.25
C PRO A 174 1.63 10.85 4.09
N GLU A 175 2.14 10.92 2.86
CA GLU A 175 1.40 11.41 1.69
C GLU A 175 1.25 10.31 0.65
N PHE A 176 0.02 10.08 0.19
CA PHE A 176 -0.31 9.13 -0.87
C PHE A 176 -1.29 9.73 -1.88
N TYR A 177 -1.26 9.19 -3.08
CA TYR A 177 -2.13 9.56 -4.19
C TYR A 177 -2.79 8.30 -4.70
N VAL A 178 -4.13 8.28 -4.76
CA VAL A 178 -4.84 7.27 -5.54
C VAL A 178 -5.00 7.82 -6.94
N VAL A 179 -4.20 7.29 -7.86
CA VAL A 179 -4.06 7.78 -9.23
C VAL A 179 -4.94 6.96 -10.16
N PHE A 180 -5.78 7.63 -10.94
CA PHE A 180 -6.64 7.02 -11.95
C PHE A 180 -6.16 7.36 -13.35
N ASP A 181 -6.03 6.34 -14.19
CA ASP A 181 -5.98 6.52 -15.63
C ASP A 181 -7.42 6.70 -16.17
N LEU A 182 -7.75 7.95 -16.50
CA LEU A 182 -9.05 8.35 -17.03
C LEU A 182 -9.17 8.18 -18.56
N SER A 183 -8.18 7.56 -19.21
CA SER A 183 -8.11 7.39 -20.68
C SER A 183 -8.05 8.71 -21.46
N LYS A 184 -7.74 9.82 -20.79
CA LYS A 184 -7.45 11.12 -21.41
C LYS A 184 -5.98 11.14 -21.82
N LYS A 185 -5.66 11.89 -22.89
CA LYS A 185 -4.26 12.11 -23.28
C LYS A 185 -3.48 12.68 -22.09
N VAL A 186 -2.38 12.01 -21.73
CA VAL A 186 -1.46 12.49 -20.72
C VAL A 186 -0.72 13.71 -21.28
N ALA A 187 -0.69 14.80 -20.53
CA ALA A 187 -0.03 16.02 -20.94
C ALA A 187 1.50 15.81 -21.01
N PRO A 188 2.21 16.45 -21.95
CA PRO A 188 3.66 16.33 -22.06
C PRO A 188 4.43 16.54 -20.75
N SER A 189 4.00 17.51 -19.94
CA SER A 189 4.60 17.77 -18.62
C SER A 189 4.40 16.62 -17.64
N ALA A 190 3.22 15.99 -17.66
CA ALA A 190 2.93 14.84 -16.81
C ALA A 190 3.70 13.60 -17.30
N THR A 191 3.78 13.38 -18.61
CA THR A 191 4.61 12.33 -19.21
C THR A 191 6.05 12.46 -18.75
N HIS A 192 6.63 13.67 -18.81
CA HIS A 192 7.98 13.93 -18.32
C HIS A 192 8.12 13.54 -16.83
N GLN A 193 7.23 14.03 -15.96
CA GLN A 193 7.29 13.72 -14.52
C GLN A 193 7.20 12.21 -14.24
N TRP A 194 6.33 11.49 -14.94
CA TRP A 194 6.20 10.04 -14.77
C TRP A 194 7.42 9.26 -15.27
N VAL A 195 7.97 9.65 -16.41
CA VAL A 195 9.19 9.06 -16.97
C VAL A 195 10.38 9.29 -16.05
N GLU A 196 10.56 10.52 -15.56
CA GLU A 196 11.64 10.87 -14.62
C GLU A 196 11.50 10.09 -13.30
N ARG A 197 10.28 10.00 -12.77
CA ARG A 197 9.98 9.22 -11.57
C ARG A 197 10.31 7.74 -11.75
N LEU A 198 9.91 7.15 -12.88
CA LEU A 198 10.22 5.76 -13.19
C LEU A 198 11.74 5.54 -13.33
N ALA A 199 12.42 6.41 -14.07
CA ALA A 199 13.88 6.35 -14.22
C ALA A 199 14.60 6.43 -12.86
N ARG A 200 14.13 7.29 -11.95
CA ARG A 200 14.67 7.38 -10.59
C ARG A 200 14.49 6.08 -9.82
N LEU A 201 13.30 5.47 -9.87
CA LEU A 201 13.03 4.20 -9.19
C LEU A 201 13.87 3.04 -9.75
N GLU A 202 14.32 3.09 -11.00
CA GLU A 202 15.19 2.05 -11.59
C GLU A 202 16.63 2.07 -11.04
N VAL A 203 17.08 3.21 -10.54
CA VAL A 203 18.47 3.42 -10.13
C VAL A 203 18.65 3.72 -8.64
N ASP A 204 17.58 4.11 -7.95
CA ASP A 204 17.62 4.43 -6.52
C ASP A 204 17.81 3.15 -5.68
N PRO A 205 18.92 3.00 -4.94
CA PRO A 205 19.17 1.82 -4.11
C PRO A 205 18.21 1.70 -2.92
N LEU A 206 17.51 2.78 -2.55
CA LEU A 206 16.48 2.79 -1.51
C LEU A 206 15.09 2.47 -2.07
N ALA A 207 14.94 2.34 -3.39
CA ALA A 207 13.66 1.98 -3.98
C ALA A 207 13.20 0.60 -3.48
N PRO A 208 11.93 0.47 -3.05
CA PRO A 208 11.36 -0.81 -2.70
C PRO A 208 11.45 -1.80 -3.86
N ALA A 209 11.74 -3.07 -3.55
CA ALA A 209 11.83 -4.11 -4.56
C ALA A 209 10.54 -4.20 -5.39
N GLY A 210 10.66 -4.14 -6.72
CA GLY A 210 9.52 -4.20 -7.64
C GLY A 210 8.78 -2.87 -7.86
N ALA A 211 9.15 -1.77 -7.17
CA ALA A 211 8.48 -0.48 -7.32
C ALA A 211 8.52 0.05 -8.77
N ALA A 212 9.69 -0.02 -9.42
CA ALA A 212 9.84 0.38 -10.82
C ALA A 212 8.98 -0.48 -11.77
N ALA A 213 8.95 -1.80 -11.56
CA ALA A 213 8.12 -2.72 -12.34
C ALA A 213 6.63 -2.40 -12.20
N ALA A 214 6.15 -2.20 -10.96
CA ALA A 214 4.76 -1.85 -10.69
C ALA A 214 4.36 -0.51 -11.34
N LEU A 215 5.20 0.52 -11.19
CA LEU A 215 4.95 1.82 -11.84
C LEU A 215 5.01 1.71 -13.37
N GLY A 216 6.00 1.01 -13.91
CA GLY A 216 6.14 0.77 -15.35
C GLY A 216 4.92 0.06 -15.95
N ALA A 217 4.40 -0.95 -15.27
CA ALA A 217 3.19 -1.66 -15.70
C ALA A 217 1.96 -0.75 -15.73
N PHE A 218 1.82 0.11 -14.73
CA PHE A 218 0.71 1.07 -14.65
C PHE A 218 0.78 2.14 -15.75
N LEU A 219 1.99 2.56 -16.12
CA LEU A 219 2.23 3.61 -17.11
C LEU A 219 2.30 3.12 -18.56
N ALA A 220 2.51 1.82 -18.80
CA ALA A 220 2.77 1.28 -20.14
C ALA A 220 1.64 1.53 -21.14
N GLU A 221 0.38 1.45 -20.70
CA GLU A 221 -0.78 1.72 -21.56
C GLU A 221 -1.02 3.22 -21.81
N PRO A 222 -0.99 4.11 -20.79
CA PRO A 222 -1.26 5.53 -21.00
C PRO A 222 -0.06 6.35 -21.54
N ILE A 223 1.18 5.89 -21.38
CA ILE A 223 2.39 6.59 -21.84
C ILE A 223 3.03 5.80 -22.99
N MET A 224 2.92 6.36 -24.20
CA MET A 224 3.43 5.74 -25.43
C MET A 224 4.89 6.16 -25.69
N LEU A 225 5.73 5.22 -26.16
CA LEU A 225 7.15 5.51 -26.47
C LEU A 225 7.36 6.68 -27.44
N PRO A 226 6.58 6.86 -28.51
CA PRO A 226 6.74 8.01 -29.40
C PRO A 226 6.57 9.36 -28.69
N ASP A 227 5.69 9.45 -27.69
CA ASP A 227 5.51 10.68 -26.92
C ASP A 227 6.73 10.96 -26.03
N VAL A 228 7.33 9.92 -25.44
CA VAL A 228 8.56 10.04 -24.64
C VAL A 228 9.74 10.50 -25.51
N ILE A 229 9.89 9.88 -26.69
CA ILE A 229 10.95 10.21 -27.66
C ILE A 229 10.77 11.64 -28.19
N ALA A 230 9.53 12.05 -28.50
CA ALA A 230 9.24 13.41 -28.96
C ALA A 230 9.59 14.49 -27.93
N LEU A 231 9.61 14.13 -26.64
CA LEU A 231 10.03 15.01 -25.55
C LEU A 231 11.55 15.02 -25.31
N GLY A 232 12.31 14.22 -26.08
CA GLY A 232 13.77 14.11 -25.93
C GLY A 232 14.20 13.43 -24.62
N LEU A 233 13.31 12.65 -24.00
CA LEU A 233 13.59 11.98 -22.73
C LEU A 233 14.21 10.60 -22.95
N PRO A 234 15.14 10.16 -22.09
CA PRO A 234 15.60 8.77 -22.09
C PRO A 234 14.44 7.86 -21.70
N VAL A 235 14.24 6.79 -22.47
CA VAL A 235 13.19 5.80 -22.17
C VAL A 235 13.65 4.89 -21.02
N PRO A 236 12.90 4.80 -19.90
CA PRO A 236 13.22 3.89 -18.81
C PRO A 236 13.18 2.43 -19.28
N ARG A 237 14.09 1.59 -18.77
CA ARG A 237 14.24 0.20 -19.24
C ARG A 237 12.97 -0.62 -19.04
N THR A 238 12.30 -0.39 -17.91
CA THR A 238 11.08 -1.07 -17.52
C THR A 238 9.94 -0.70 -18.47
N LEU A 239 9.81 0.59 -18.81
CA LEU A 239 8.78 1.07 -19.72
C LEU A 239 8.99 0.49 -21.12
N GLN A 240 10.24 0.50 -21.62
CA GLN A 240 10.60 -0.12 -22.90
C GLN A 240 10.22 -1.60 -22.92
N ALA A 241 10.57 -2.36 -21.86
CA ALA A 241 10.29 -3.79 -21.79
C ALA A 241 8.77 -4.11 -21.88
N TYR A 242 7.91 -3.31 -21.24
CA TYR A 242 6.46 -3.50 -21.35
C TYR A 242 5.94 -3.22 -22.77
N HIS A 243 6.44 -2.17 -23.42
CA HIS A 243 6.07 -1.86 -24.81
C HIS A 243 6.56 -2.93 -25.80
N ASP A 244 7.79 -3.41 -25.65
CA ASP A 244 8.35 -4.48 -26.47
C ASP A 244 7.56 -5.79 -26.30
N GLN A 245 7.16 -6.11 -25.07
CA GLN A 245 6.33 -7.28 -24.79
C GLN A 245 4.95 -7.16 -25.45
N ALA A 246 4.33 -5.98 -25.38
CA ALA A 246 3.04 -5.72 -26.03
C ALA A 246 3.14 -5.82 -27.55
N ALA A 247 4.20 -5.26 -28.15
CA ALA A 247 4.46 -5.34 -29.59
C ALA A 247 4.67 -6.79 -30.04
N ARG A 248 5.48 -7.56 -29.31
CA ARG A 248 5.70 -8.99 -29.58
C ARG A 248 4.42 -9.81 -29.46
N PHE A 249 3.60 -9.54 -28.44
CA PHE A 249 2.30 -10.20 -28.30
C PHE A 249 1.40 -9.89 -29.50
N ALA A 250 1.31 -8.62 -29.91
CA ALA A 250 0.50 -8.22 -31.06
C ALA A 250 0.99 -8.85 -32.38
N GLU A 251 2.30 -9.08 -32.53
CA GLU A 251 2.86 -9.78 -33.67
C GLU A 251 2.52 -11.27 -33.69
N LEU A 252 2.67 -11.96 -32.55
CA LEU A 252 2.37 -13.39 -32.41
C LEU A 252 0.88 -13.72 -32.58
N HIS A 253 0.01 -12.75 -32.30
CA HIS A 253 -1.45 -12.88 -32.41
C HIS A 253 -2.03 -12.11 -33.60
N ARG A 254 -1.18 -11.74 -34.58
CA ARG A 254 -1.67 -11.22 -35.86
C ARG A 254 -2.36 -12.38 -36.58
N ASP A 255 -3.66 -12.26 -36.82
CA ASP A 255 -4.39 -13.22 -37.65
C ASP A 255 -3.70 -13.33 -39.01
N THR A 256 -3.00 -14.43 -39.25
CA THR A 256 -2.45 -14.74 -40.57
C THR A 256 -3.65 -15.01 -41.47
N PRO A 257 -3.85 -14.26 -42.57
CA PRO A 257 -4.86 -14.63 -43.55
C PRO A 257 -4.58 -16.08 -43.98
N GLN A 258 -5.56 -16.98 -43.86
CA GLN A 258 -5.50 -18.25 -44.56
C GLN A 258 -5.46 -17.92 -46.05
N GLU A 259 -4.28 -18.05 -46.65
CA GLU A 259 -4.16 -18.09 -48.12
C GLU A 259 -5.00 -19.28 -48.61
N ASN A 260 -6.16 -18.96 -49.19
CA ASN A 260 -6.95 -19.88 -50.01
C ASN A 260 -6.42 -19.86 -51.44
#